data_AF-A0AB32V933-F1
#
_entry.id   AF-A0AB32V933-F1
#
_cell.length_a   1.000
_cell.length_b   1.000
_cell.length_c   1.000
_cell.angle_alpha   90.00
_cell.angle_beta   90.00
_cell.angle_gamma   90.00
#
_symmetry.space_group_name_H-M   'P 1'
#
loop_
_entity.id
_entity.type
_entity.pdbx_description
1 polymer ?
#
loop_
_entity_poly.entity_id
_entity_poly.type
_entity_poly.pdbx_seq_one_letter_code
_entity_poly.pdbx_strand_id
1 'polypeptide(L)'
;MGGNVIITPKQRITSKTPLHSERSVILQKGFSICQIPTPFFALEMDPNPKSYPLLSYVMSRLPSIGPSKLASAPDSDPGFDLEQPPPVPNPSSPSSSTNPPQIVDQMPYLSHPNVLASMAHSVSDVAQTRSVLQTLGPRPDHEVVDMARSKLGEIEAGLSKSLEELVLSPRPVDVDRLEWRSHLADKEQQIRQQAEKEKSIYKSILQLDEMHEAYGKLLREAEDRLVKIYEKAGKVAENTEVVEEVNAEVVGVLEEAQGRGLERVDLSGKKLRFLPEAFGKISGLVLLNLSSNQLVVIPDSIAGLEKLEELNLSSNLLESLPDSIGLLQNLKILDVSGNKLNALPDTICHCRSLIELDVSFNSLSHLPTNLGNELGNLLRLSFHLNKIRSLPTSVGEMRSLRFLDAHFNELCGLPDEIGRLTNLEILNLSSNFTDLRELPDTIGELTNLKELDLSNNQIQALPDTFGRLDKLTKLNLEQNPIVIPPLEIVNQGVDAVKTFMAKRWLDILVEEERKCMQEVNEQAQTGWLTRSTSWLKNYASVVSERVSSYLGAAEGSRRDPYLDEPR
;
A
#
# COMPACT_ATOMS: atom_id res chain seq x y z
N MET A 1 -82.90 -49.70 -27.46
CA MET A 1 -81.90 -50.51 -26.73
C MET A 1 -80.69 -49.58 -26.55
N GLY A 2 -80.30 -49.07 -25.36
CA GLY A 2 -80.69 -49.39 -23.98
C GLY A 2 -79.93 -50.62 -23.45
N GLY A 3 -79.23 -50.60 -22.31
CA GLY A 3 -78.96 -49.55 -21.29
C GLY A 3 -77.99 -50.11 -20.22
N ASN A 4 -77.49 -49.45 -19.15
CA ASN A 4 -77.57 -48.09 -18.56
C ASN A 4 -76.21 -47.81 -17.85
N VAL A 5 -75.77 -46.62 -17.40
CA VAL A 5 -76.39 -45.31 -17.05
C VAL A 5 -76.98 -45.21 -15.62
N ILE A 6 -76.12 -45.27 -14.59
CA ILE A 6 -76.34 -44.72 -13.22
C ILE A 6 -74.98 -44.09 -12.77
N ILE A 7 -74.78 -42.75 -12.71
CA ILE A 7 -75.31 -41.73 -11.76
C ILE A 7 -74.54 -41.80 -10.41
N THR A 8 -73.43 -41.05 -10.18
CA THR A 8 -73.29 -39.62 -9.72
C THR A 8 -73.70 -39.43 -8.22
N PRO A 9 -73.54 -38.29 -7.47
CA PRO A 9 -73.30 -36.89 -7.94
C PRO A 9 -72.55 -35.83 -7.03
N LYS A 10 -72.18 -34.68 -7.64
CA LYS A 10 -72.17 -33.27 -7.08
C LYS A 10 -71.20 -32.94 -5.90
N GLN A 11 -70.86 -31.68 -5.53
CA GLN A 11 -70.82 -30.31 -6.15
C GLN A 11 -69.79 -29.49 -5.29
N ARG A 12 -68.91 -28.62 -5.81
CA ARG A 12 -69.06 -27.28 -6.45
C ARG A 12 -69.58 -26.15 -5.51
N ILE A 13 -68.72 -25.16 -5.23
CA ILE A 13 -68.93 -23.71 -4.90
C ILE A 13 -67.53 -23.18 -4.47
N THR A 14 -66.78 -22.28 -5.14
CA THR A 14 -66.94 -20.89 -5.62
C THR A 14 -66.95 -19.77 -4.56
N SER A 15 -65.82 -19.04 -4.37
CA SER A 15 -65.75 -17.56 -4.55
C SER A 15 -64.41 -16.88 -4.17
N LYS A 16 -63.98 -15.94 -5.04
CA LYS A 16 -63.30 -14.62 -4.84
C LYS A 16 -62.21 -14.37 -3.75
N THR A 17 -60.97 -14.15 -4.22
CA THR A 17 -60.09 -12.92 -4.11
C THR A 17 -60.36 -11.83 -3.06
N PRO A 18 -59.35 -11.04 -2.55
CA PRO A 18 -58.04 -10.70 -3.17
C PRO A 18 -56.82 -10.65 -2.18
N LEU A 19 -55.73 -9.98 -2.63
CA LEU A 19 -54.61 -9.25 -1.93
C LEU A 19 -54.60 -9.22 -0.37
N HIS A 20 -53.45 -9.17 0.34
CA HIS A 20 -52.11 -8.65 -0.02
C HIS A 20 -50.96 -9.39 0.71
N SER A 21 -49.72 -8.99 0.40
CA SER A 21 -48.41 -9.38 0.97
C SER A 21 -48.28 -9.61 2.49
N GLU A 22 -47.51 -10.64 2.88
CA GLU A 22 -46.74 -10.65 4.14
C GLU A 22 -45.46 -11.52 4.03
N ARG A 23 -44.37 -11.13 4.71
CA ARG A 23 -43.09 -11.87 4.79
C ARG A 23 -42.78 -12.19 6.26
N SER A 24 -42.98 -13.43 6.71
CA SER A 24 -42.28 -14.03 7.88
C SER A 24 -42.68 -15.49 8.12
N VAL A 25 -41.94 -16.15 9.02
CA VAL A 25 -42.22 -17.45 9.67
C VAL A 25 -42.29 -18.69 8.75
N ILE A 26 -41.15 -19.38 8.62
CA ILE A 26 -41.13 -20.85 8.78
C ILE A 26 -40.04 -21.20 9.80
N LEU A 27 -40.40 -21.98 10.81
CA LEU A 27 -39.51 -22.56 11.82
C LEU A 27 -39.86 -24.05 11.96
N GLN A 28 -39.00 -24.82 12.65
CA GLN A 28 -39.18 -26.22 13.05
C GLN A 28 -39.27 -27.29 11.93
N LYS A 29 -38.13 -27.92 11.63
CA LYS A 29 -37.82 -29.36 11.83
C LYS A 29 -36.60 -29.72 10.97
N GLY A 30 -35.49 -30.26 11.48
CA GLY A 30 -35.14 -30.61 12.87
C GLY A 30 -34.40 -31.94 12.91
N PHE A 31 -33.08 -31.90 13.14
CA PHE A 31 -32.25 -33.09 13.38
C PHE A 31 -31.24 -32.83 14.50
N SER A 32 -30.86 -33.88 15.21
CA SER A 32 -30.33 -33.77 16.57
C SER A 32 -28.87 -33.33 16.68
N ILE A 33 -28.61 -32.55 17.72
CA ILE A 33 -27.28 -32.12 18.17
C ILE A 33 -26.50 -33.32 18.71
N CYS A 34 -25.31 -33.58 18.17
CA CYS A 34 -24.29 -34.34 18.91
C CYS A 34 -23.69 -33.42 19.97
N GLN A 35 -23.71 -33.86 21.24
CA GLN A 35 -23.32 -33.04 22.38
C GLN A 35 -21.80 -32.88 22.45
N ILE A 36 -21.33 -31.63 22.38
CA ILE A 36 -20.05 -31.21 22.98
C ILE A 36 -20.43 -30.42 24.25
N PRO A 37 -19.90 -30.77 25.44
CA PRO A 37 -20.32 -30.16 26.69
C PRO A 37 -19.81 -28.73 26.82
N THR A 38 -20.71 -27.78 27.08
CA THR A 38 -20.36 -26.39 27.41
C THR A 38 -19.90 -26.28 28.87
N PRO A 39 -18.68 -25.79 29.16
CA PRO A 39 -18.35 -25.23 30.46
C PRO A 39 -19.02 -23.85 30.56
N PHE A 40 -19.97 -23.70 31.48
CA PHE A 40 -20.72 -22.45 31.63
C PHE A 40 -19.96 -21.44 32.50
N PHE A 41 -18.93 -20.81 31.93
CA PHE A 41 -18.21 -19.68 32.54
C PHE A 41 -18.25 -18.44 31.63
N ALA A 42 -19.32 -17.66 31.76
CA ALA A 42 -19.38 -16.30 31.24
C ALA A 42 -18.54 -15.38 32.15
N LEU A 43 -17.23 -15.35 31.92
CA LEU A 43 -16.32 -14.35 32.48
C LEU A 43 -16.06 -13.21 31.49
N GLU A 44 -15.62 -12.07 32.01
CA GLU A 44 -15.78 -10.76 31.36
C GLU A 44 -15.04 -10.59 30.02
N MET A 45 -15.67 -9.82 29.12
CA MET A 45 -15.11 -9.41 27.83
C MET A 45 -13.97 -8.38 28.00
N ASP A 46 -12.73 -8.84 28.16
CA ASP A 46 -11.55 -7.95 28.09
C ASP A 46 -10.26 -8.66 27.61
N PRO A 47 -9.77 -8.34 26.39
CA PRO A 47 -8.36 -8.51 25.99
C PRO A 47 -7.38 -7.55 26.69
N ASN A 48 -7.76 -7.11 27.89
CA ASN A 48 -7.01 -6.30 28.85
C ASN A 48 -6.71 -4.81 28.53
N PRO A 49 -7.71 -3.91 28.61
CA PRO A 49 -7.50 -2.48 28.79
C PRO A 49 -7.12 -2.11 30.23
N LYS A 50 -7.09 -3.05 31.18
CA LYS A 50 -6.73 -2.82 32.59
C LYS A 50 -5.20 -2.87 32.81
N SER A 51 -4.43 -3.42 31.87
CA SER A 51 -2.95 -3.39 31.85
C SER A 51 -2.35 -2.15 31.18
N TYR A 52 -3.15 -1.37 30.46
CA TYR A 52 -2.73 -0.18 29.71
C TYR A 52 -3.42 1.05 30.32
N PRO A 53 -2.86 1.65 31.40
CA PRO A 53 -3.55 2.65 32.20
C PRO A 53 -3.86 3.96 31.44
N LEU A 54 -3.00 4.43 30.52
CA LEU A 54 -3.32 5.63 29.73
C LEU A 54 -4.45 5.33 28.74
N LEU A 55 -4.37 4.19 28.03
CA LEU A 55 -5.38 3.75 27.08
C LEU A 55 -6.74 3.54 27.74
N SER A 56 -6.78 2.94 28.94
CA SER A 56 -7.99 2.86 29.77
C SER A 56 -8.59 4.24 30.05
N TYR A 57 -7.75 5.18 30.50
CA TYR A 57 -8.16 6.54 30.83
C TYR A 57 -8.74 7.27 29.61
N VAL A 58 -8.04 7.23 28.48
CA VAL A 58 -8.47 7.86 27.21
C VAL A 58 -9.75 7.22 26.68
N MET A 59 -9.84 5.88 26.63
CA MET A 59 -11.05 5.18 26.18
C MET A 59 -12.26 5.44 27.08
N SER A 60 -12.06 5.68 28.38
CA SER A 60 -13.15 6.05 29.31
C SER A 60 -13.70 7.47 29.09
N ARG A 61 -12.98 8.32 28.35
CA ARG A 61 -13.34 9.72 28.07
C ARG A 61 -13.84 9.97 26.64
N LEU A 62 -13.71 8.98 25.75
CA LEU A 62 -14.32 9.04 24.42
C LEU A 62 -15.85 9.05 24.54
N PRO A 63 -16.58 9.94 23.83
CA PRO A 63 -17.98 9.74 23.55
C PRO A 63 -18.14 8.41 22.81
N SER A 64 -19.02 7.52 23.28
CA SER A 64 -19.27 6.27 22.57
C SER A 64 -19.90 6.56 21.21
N ILE A 65 -19.22 6.13 20.13
CA ILE A 65 -19.69 6.30 18.75
C ILE A 65 -20.80 5.26 18.49
N GLY A 66 -21.95 5.46 19.13
CA GLY A 66 -23.19 4.78 18.79
C GLY A 66 -23.75 5.31 17.46
N PRO A 67 -24.47 4.48 16.69
CA PRO A 67 -24.96 4.88 15.38
C PRO A 67 -25.99 6.02 15.48
N SER A 68 -25.73 7.10 14.75
CA SER A 68 -26.64 8.25 14.64
C SER A 68 -27.98 7.83 14.04
N LYS A 69 -29.09 8.07 14.77
CA LYS A 69 -30.43 7.98 14.21
C LYS A 69 -30.76 9.29 13.48
N LEU A 70 -30.73 9.26 12.16
CA LEU A 70 -31.28 10.34 11.35
C LEU A 70 -32.82 10.35 11.39
N ALA A 71 -33.37 11.54 11.59
CA ALA A 71 -34.62 12.07 11.04
C ALA A 71 -35.88 11.18 10.98
N SER A 72 -36.78 11.37 11.94
CA SER A 72 -38.24 11.36 11.68
C SER A 72 -38.97 12.23 12.71
N ALA A 73 -39.84 13.14 12.24
CA ALA A 73 -40.72 13.97 13.05
C ALA A 73 -41.97 14.36 12.21
N PRO A 74 -43.07 14.87 12.80
CA PRO A 74 -43.38 14.98 14.24
C PRO A 74 -44.60 14.11 14.65
N ASP A 75 -44.96 14.09 15.94
CA ASP A 75 -46.32 14.49 16.41
C ASP A 75 -46.54 14.31 17.93
N SER A 76 -47.52 15.05 18.47
CA SER A 76 -48.15 14.93 19.80
C SER A 76 -47.29 15.05 21.07
N ASP A 77 -47.22 16.28 21.61
CA ASP A 77 -47.31 16.56 23.05
C ASP A 77 -48.80 16.42 23.49
N PRO A 78 -49.15 15.96 24.71
CA PRO A 78 -49.28 16.91 25.83
C PRO A 78 -48.88 16.39 27.23
N GLY A 79 -47.91 17.06 27.87
CA GLY A 79 -48.18 17.83 29.10
C GLY A 79 -47.80 17.28 30.50
N PHE A 80 -47.30 18.22 31.33
CA PHE A 80 -47.31 18.31 32.81
C PHE A 80 -46.66 17.17 33.65
N ASP A 81 -46.08 17.40 34.84
CA ASP A 81 -46.10 18.60 35.71
C ASP A 81 -44.76 18.77 36.50
N LEU A 82 -44.66 19.82 37.34
CA LEU A 82 -43.56 20.05 38.28
C LEU A 82 -43.72 19.28 39.62
N GLU A 83 -42.73 19.48 40.51
CA GLU A 83 -42.67 19.10 41.93
C GLU A 83 -42.38 17.63 42.31
N GLN A 84 -41.09 17.32 42.48
CA GLN A 84 -40.65 16.50 43.62
C GLN A 84 -39.16 16.73 43.98
N PRO A 85 -38.80 16.88 45.27
CA PRO A 85 -37.41 17.04 45.71
C PRO A 85 -36.67 15.68 45.79
N PRO A 86 -35.32 15.67 45.72
CA PRO A 86 -34.54 14.43 45.69
C PRO A 86 -34.55 13.69 47.05
N PRO A 87 -34.65 12.34 47.06
CA PRO A 87 -34.57 11.54 48.27
C PRO A 87 -33.12 11.42 48.79
N VAL A 88 -32.98 11.35 50.11
CA VAL A 88 -31.69 11.24 50.81
C VAL A 88 -31.15 9.79 50.70
N PRO A 89 -29.85 9.58 50.38
CA PRO A 89 -29.28 8.24 50.26
C PRO A 89 -29.09 7.55 51.62
N ASN A 90 -29.58 6.31 51.74
CA ASN A 90 -29.38 5.47 52.92
C ASN A 90 -28.12 4.56 52.76
N PRO A 91 -27.23 4.43 53.76
CA PRO A 91 -25.92 3.83 53.57
C PRO A 91 -25.86 2.32 53.87
N SER A 92 -26.07 1.46 52.87
CA SER A 92 -25.79 0.01 53.01
C SER A 92 -25.66 -0.76 51.68
N SER A 93 -24.52 -0.63 50.99
CA SER A 93 -23.97 -1.62 50.05
C SER A 93 -22.47 -1.35 49.84
N PRO A 94 -21.62 -2.39 49.69
CA PRO A 94 -20.17 -2.22 49.67
C PRO A 94 -19.67 -1.59 48.35
N SER A 95 -18.72 -0.67 48.46
CA SER A 95 -18.12 0.03 47.33
C SER A 95 -17.15 -0.84 46.53
N SER A 96 -17.45 -1.09 45.26
CA SER A 96 -16.49 -1.58 44.27
C SER A 96 -15.55 -0.45 43.80
N SER A 97 -14.62 -0.05 44.67
CA SER A 97 -13.61 0.96 44.37
C SER A 97 -12.50 0.41 43.46
N THR A 98 -12.47 0.84 42.20
CA THR A 98 -11.37 0.53 41.25
C THR A 98 -10.93 1.76 40.45
N ASN A 99 -10.51 2.79 41.20
CA ASN A 99 -9.55 3.85 40.87
C ASN A 99 -9.53 4.50 39.47
N PRO A 100 -10.38 5.53 39.24
CA PRO A 100 -10.13 6.57 38.23
C PRO A 100 -9.23 7.78 38.61
N PRO A 101 -8.91 8.14 39.89
CA PRO A 101 -8.16 9.37 40.17
C PRO A 101 -6.63 9.23 40.07
N GLN A 102 -6.07 8.06 40.45
CA GLN A 102 -4.64 7.91 40.72
C GLN A 102 -3.70 8.23 39.54
N ILE A 103 -4.14 8.05 38.28
CA ILE A 103 -3.31 8.38 37.11
C ILE A 103 -3.19 9.89 36.91
N VAL A 104 -4.22 10.66 37.25
CA VAL A 104 -4.21 12.13 37.10
C VAL A 104 -3.30 12.78 38.14
N ASP A 105 -3.29 12.24 39.36
CA ASP A 105 -2.37 12.65 40.44
C ASP A 105 -0.89 12.40 40.09
N GLN A 106 -0.61 11.39 39.26
CA GLN A 106 0.74 11.07 38.77
C GLN A 106 1.10 11.80 37.47
N MET A 107 0.11 12.24 36.68
CA MET A 107 0.30 12.73 35.32
C MET A 107 -0.57 13.98 35.05
N PRO A 108 -0.27 15.14 35.68
CA PRO A 108 -1.17 16.31 35.71
C PRO A 108 -1.59 16.82 34.33
N TYR A 109 -0.68 16.74 33.34
CA TYR A 109 -0.96 17.19 31.97
C TYR A 109 -2.06 16.40 31.24
N LEU A 110 -2.45 15.18 31.68
CA LEU A 110 -3.54 14.39 31.09
C LEU A 110 -4.91 15.09 31.15
N SER A 111 -5.06 16.11 32.00
CA SER A 111 -6.30 16.87 32.17
C SER A 111 -6.55 17.91 31.06
N HIS A 112 -5.57 18.22 30.21
CA HIS A 112 -5.70 19.29 29.21
C HIS A 112 -6.55 18.86 28.01
N PRO A 113 -7.54 19.68 27.58
CA PRO A 113 -8.48 19.29 26.52
C PRO A 113 -7.79 19.03 25.17
N ASN A 114 -6.72 19.78 24.84
CA ASN A 114 -5.98 19.60 23.59
C ASN A 114 -5.17 18.28 23.58
N VAL A 115 -4.59 17.90 24.72
CA VAL A 115 -3.87 16.63 24.88
C VAL A 115 -4.86 15.47 24.79
N LEU A 116 -6.00 15.57 25.49
CA LEU A 116 -7.10 14.60 25.41
C LEU A 116 -7.64 14.44 23.98
N ALA A 117 -7.79 15.52 23.22
CA ALA A 117 -8.24 15.46 21.82
C ALA A 117 -7.22 14.73 20.91
N SER A 118 -5.93 15.04 21.05
CA SER A 118 -4.86 14.37 20.29
C SER A 118 -4.75 12.87 20.65
N MET A 119 -4.87 12.54 21.94
CA MET A 119 -4.91 11.17 22.43
C MET A 119 -6.15 10.40 21.95
N ALA A 120 -7.33 11.03 22.00
CA ALA A 120 -8.60 10.46 21.53
C ALA A 120 -8.54 10.10 20.04
N HIS A 121 -7.97 10.96 19.20
CA HIS A 121 -7.79 10.70 17.78
C HIS A 121 -6.84 9.51 17.54
N SER A 122 -5.73 9.46 18.28
CA SER A 122 -4.67 8.42 18.20
C SER A 122 -5.08 7.02 18.69
N VAL A 123 -6.34 6.87 19.15
CA VAL A 123 -6.95 5.65 19.72
C VAL A 123 -8.23 5.25 18.98
N SER A 124 -8.65 6.01 17.95
CA SER A 124 -9.88 5.72 17.20
C SER A 124 -9.82 4.39 16.43
N ASP A 125 -8.63 3.97 16.01
CA ASP A 125 -8.31 2.66 15.43
C ASP A 125 -8.57 1.52 16.43
N VAL A 126 -8.13 1.69 17.69
CA VAL A 126 -8.38 0.75 18.79
C VAL A 126 -9.88 0.60 19.03
N ALA A 127 -10.61 1.72 19.08
CA ALA A 127 -12.05 1.72 19.36
C ALA A 127 -12.86 1.04 18.24
N GLN A 128 -12.53 1.29 16.97
CA GLN A 128 -13.16 0.62 15.83
C GLN A 128 -12.86 -0.89 15.84
N THR A 129 -11.59 -1.27 16.03
CA THR A 129 -11.17 -2.69 16.06
C THR A 129 -11.84 -3.45 17.21
N ARG A 130 -11.96 -2.82 18.40
CA ARG A 130 -12.71 -3.37 19.54
C ARG A 130 -14.17 -3.64 19.19
N SER A 131 -14.82 -2.71 18.48
CA SER A 131 -16.22 -2.88 18.06
C SER A 131 -16.40 -3.99 17.02
N VAL A 132 -15.41 -4.23 16.15
CA VAL A 132 -15.45 -5.38 15.21
C VAL A 132 -15.29 -6.70 15.96
N LEU A 133 -14.30 -6.80 16.86
CA LEU A 133 -14.07 -8.03 17.65
C LEU A 133 -15.26 -8.38 18.55
N GLN A 134 -15.99 -7.40 19.07
CA GLN A 134 -17.25 -7.61 19.78
C GLN A 134 -18.32 -8.35 18.96
N THR A 135 -18.26 -8.30 17.63
CA THR A 135 -19.18 -9.07 16.74
C THR A 135 -18.68 -10.47 16.40
N LEU A 136 -17.37 -10.73 16.56
CA LEU A 136 -16.73 -12.01 16.24
C LEU A 136 -16.68 -12.97 17.44
N GLY A 137 -16.71 -12.44 18.67
CA GLY A 137 -16.81 -13.23 19.90
C GLY A 137 -15.51 -13.32 20.71
N PRO A 138 -15.50 -14.12 21.81
CA PRO A 138 -14.34 -14.26 22.70
C PRO A 138 -13.15 -14.92 21.98
N ARG A 139 -11.95 -14.72 22.52
CA ARG A 139 -10.74 -15.41 22.03
C ARG A 139 -10.86 -16.92 22.32
N PRO A 140 -10.52 -17.82 21.38
CA PRO A 140 -10.42 -19.25 21.64
C PRO A 140 -9.37 -19.56 22.72
N ASP A 141 -9.64 -20.56 23.57
CA ASP A 141 -8.64 -21.07 24.52
C ASP A 141 -7.47 -21.77 23.81
N HIS A 142 -6.28 -21.75 24.42
CA HIS A 142 -5.07 -22.36 23.86
C HIS A 142 -5.26 -23.85 23.54
N GLU A 143 -6.00 -24.59 24.37
CA GLU A 143 -6.33 -26.00 24.11
C GLU A 143 -7.16 -26.21 22.83
N VAL A 144 -8.05 -25.25 22.51
CA VAL A 144 -8.88 -25.27 21.29
C VAL A 144 -8.05 -24.92 20.06
N VAL A 145 -7.10 -23.98 20.20
CA VAL A 145 -6.13 -23.62 19.16
C VAL A 145 -5.21 -24.79 18.85
N ASP A 146 -4.64 -25.46 19.87
CA ASP A 146 -3.80 -26.65 19.69
C ASP A 146 -4.58 -27.82 19.07
N MET A 147 -5.82 -28.05 19.53
CA MET A 147 -6.71 -29.05 18.95
C MET A 147 -6.98 -28.76 17.46
N ALA A 148 -7.18 -27.50 17.09
CA ALA A 148 -7.38 -27.09 15.69
C ALA A 148 -6.11 -27.30 14.84
N ARG A 149 -4.93 -26.94 15.36
CA ARG A 149 -3.63 -27.21 14.69
C ARG A 149 -3.40 -28.71 14.50
N SER A 150 -3.67 -29.51 15.52
CA SER A 150 -3.57 -30.98 15.47
C SER A 150 -4.53 -31.59 14.44
N LYS A 151 -5.80 -31.16 14.43
CA LYS A 151 -6.81 -31.66 13.47
C LYS A 151 -6.52 -31.28 12.03
N LEU A 152 -5.94 -30.10 11.77
CA LEU A 152 -5.44 -29.75 10.43
C LEU A 152 -4.34 -30.73 9.97
N GLY A 153 -3.40 -31.07 10.86
CA GLY A 153 -2.36 -32.07 10.58
C GLY A 153 -2.92 -33.48 10.31
N GLU A 154 -3.92 -33.92 11.08
CA GLU A 154 -4.63 -35.19 10.82
C GLU A 154 -5.30 -35.20 9.43
N ILE A 155 -5.98 -34.11 9.05
CA ILE A 155 -6.64 -33.98 7.73
C ILE A 155 -5.60 -33.94 6.61
N GLU A 156 -4.42 -33.35 6.82
CA GLU A 156 -3.34 -33.30 5.82
C GLU A 156 -2.63 -34.64 5.63
N ALA A 157 -2.41 -35.40 6.71
CA ALA A 157 -1.95 -36.78 6.64
C ALA A 157 -2.97 -37.69 5.94
N GLY A 158 -4.27 -37.55 6.27
CA GLY A 158 -5.37 -38.26 5.64
C GLY A 158 -5.49 -37.97 4.14
N LEU A 159 -5.48 -36.69 3.76
CA LEU A 159 -5.49 -36.23 2.37
C LEU A 159 -4.31 -36.80 1.58
N SER A 160 -3.10 -36.75 2.14
CA SER A 160 -1.88 -37.27 1.48
C SER A 160 -2.02 -38.77 1.20
N LYS A 161 -2.43 -39.55 2.20
CA LYS A 161 -2.67 -41.00 2.06
C LYS A 161 -3.77 -41.33 1.05
N SER A 162 -4.88 -40.59 1.04
CA SER A 162 -5.96 -40.80 0.05
C SER A 162 -5.53 -40.46 -1.38
N LEU A 163 -4.59 -39.51 -1.57
CA LEU A 163 -4.01 -39.21 -2.88
C LEU A 163 -3.01 -40.29 -3.32
N GLU A 164 -2.20 -40.84 -2.40
CA GLU A 164 -1.33 -42.00 -2.67
C GLU A 164 -2.14 -43.24 -3.08
N GLU A 165 -3.21 -43.57 -2.35
CA GLU A 165 -4.14 -44.67 -2.68
C GLU A 165 -4.83 -44.47 -4.05
N LEU A 166 -5.12 -43.21 -4.44
CA LEU A 166 -5.64 -42.87 -5.76
C LEU A 166 -4.61 -43.10 -6.86
N VAL A 167 -3.36 -42.64 -6.67
CA VAL A 167 -2.25 -42.80 -7.65
C VAL A 167 -1.86 -44.27 -7.85
N LEU A 168 -1.96 -45.08 -6.80
CA LEU A 168 -1.70 -46.52 -6.85
C LEU A 168 -2.87 -47.36 -7.42
N SER A 169 -4.01 -46.75 -7.75
CA SER A 169 -5.20 -47.48 -8.19
C SER A 169 -5.04 -48.06 -9.62
N PRO A 170 -5.23 -49.39 -9.81
CA PRO A 170 -5.03 -50.02 -11.12
C PRO A 170 -6.17 -49.67 -12.09
N ARG A 171 -5.82 -49.34 -13.34
CA ARG A 171 -6.80 -49.09 -14.41
C ARG A 171 -7.61 -50.37 -14.72
N PRO A 172 -8.95 -50.33 -14.69
CA PRO A 172 -9.79 -51.43 -15.16
C PRO A 172 -9.51 -51.78 -16.63
N VAL A 173 -9.65 -53.06 -16.99
CA VAL A 173 -9.34 -53.54 -18.35
C VAL A 173 -10.28 -52.90 -19.39
N ASP A 174 -11.54 -52.71 -19.01
CA ASP A 174 -12.67 -52.36 -19.90
C ASP A 174 -12.87 -50.84 -20.11
N VAL A 175 -12.01 -49.98 -19.55
CA VAL A 175 -12.16 -48.50 -19.58
C VAL A 175 -11.02 -47.85 -20.36
N ASP A 176 -11.32 -46.90 -21.24
CA ASP A 176 -10.29 -46.22 -22.04
C ASP A 176 -9.29 -45.42 -21.19
N ARG A 177 -8.07 -45.25 -21.72
CA ARG A 177 -6.98 -44.52 -21.07
C ARG A 177 -7.27 -43.03 -20.89
N LEU A 178 -8.05 -42.39 -21.76
CA LEU A 178 -8.38 -40.97 -21.64
C LEU A 178 -9.51 -40.76 -20.63
N GLU A 179 -10.57 -41.57 -20.71
CA GLU A 179 -11.69 -41.56 -19.75
C GLU A 179 -11.22 -41.86 -18.32
N TRP A 180 -10.35 -42.87 -18.15
CA TRP A 180 -9.75 -43.20 -16.86
C TRP A 180 -8.95 -42.04 -16.27
N ARG A 181 -8.26 -41.25 -17.10
CA ARG A 181 -7.52 -40.06 -16.63
C ARG A 181 -8.45 -38.93 -16.19
N SER A 182 -9.57 -38.71 -16.88
CA SER A 182 -10.60 -37.76 -16.42
C SER A 182 -11.15 -38.20 -15.06
N HIS A 183 -11.65 -39.43 -14.96
CA HIS A 183 -12.23 -39.98 -13.74
C HIS A 183 -11.26 -39.98 -12.53
N LEU A 184 -9.95 -40.14 -12.76
CA LEU A 184 -8.94 -39.94 -11.72
C LEU A 184 -8.83 -38.46 -11.29
N ALA A 185 -8.76 -37.52 -12.23
CA ALA A 185 -8.69 -36.08 -11.93
C ALA A 185 -9.97 -35.58 -11.22
N ASP A 186 -11.15 -36.06 -11.65
CA ASP A 186 -12.44 -35.76 -11.01
C ASP A 186 -12.46 -36.24 -9.55
N LYS A 187 -11.89 -37.42 -9.27
CA LYS A 187 -11.75 -37.96 -7.90
C LYS A 187 -10.70 -37.22 -7.07
N GLU A 188 -9.56 -36.89 -7.66
CA GLU A 188 -8.51 -36.06 -7.03
C GLU A 188 -9.09 -34.71 -6.58
N GLN A 189 -9.91 -34.08 -7.44
CA GLN A 189 -10.59 -32.83 -7.15
C GLN A 189 -11.65 -33.01 -6.04
N GLN A 190 -12.46 -34.07 -6.07
CA GLN A 190 -13.44 -34.36 -5.01
C GLN A 190 -12.79 -34.58 -3.65
N ILE A 191 -11.68 -35.35 -3.58
CA ILE A 191 -10.94 -35.60 -2.34
C ILE A 191 -10.37 -34.29 -1.78
N ARG A 192 -9.75 -33.45 -2.62
CA ARG A 192 -9.25 -32.12 -2.20
C ARG A 192 -10.39 -31.19 -1.74
N GLN A 193 -11.52 -31.16 -2.45
CA GLN A 193 -12.68 -30.36 -2.05
C GLN A 193 -13.29 -30.81 -0.73
N GLN A 194 -13.28 -32.11 -0.42
CA GLN A 194 -13.79 -32.61 0.86
C GLN A 194 -12.84 -32.25 2.01
N ALA A 195 -11.53 -32.48 1.84
CA ALA A 195 -10.53 -32.11 2.83
C ALA A 195 -10.55 -30.59 3.11
N GLU A 196 -10.69 -29.74 2.09
CA GLU A 196 -10.72 -28.28 2.29
C GLU A 196 -11.98 -27.79 3.03
N LYS A 197 -13.15 -28.44 2.85
CA LYS A 197 -14.35 -28.16 3.67
C LYS A 197 -14.11 -28.48 5.15
N GLU A 198 -13.44 -29.60 5.43
CA GLU A 198 -13.12 -30.02 6.80
C GLU A 198 -12.06 -29.09 7.43
N LYS A 199 -11.01 -28.72 6.66
CA LYS A 199 -10.03 -27.71 7.08
C LYS A 199 -10.65 -26.35 7.36
N SER A 200 -11.67 -25.94 6.60
CA SER A 200 -12.28 -24.60 6.72
C SER A 200 -12.75 -24.28 8.13
N ILE A 201 -13.27 -25.26 8.88
CA ILE A 201 -13.76 -25.05 10.26
C ILE A 201 -12.59 -24.72 11.19
N TYR A 202 -11.50 -25.48 11.10
CA TYR A 202 -10.31 -25.27 11.92
C TYR A 202 -9.51 -24.02 11.52
N LYS A 203 -9.45 -23.70 10.22
CA LYS A 203 -8.88 -22.43 9.73
C LYS A 203 -9.58 -21.21 10.34
N SER A 204 -10.92 -21.21 10.42
CA SER A 204 -11.67 -20.11 11.05
C SER A 204 -11.36 -19.93 12.54
N ILE A 205 -11.05 -21.01 13.27
CA ILE A 205 -10.65 -20.94 14.69
C ILE A 205 -9.27 -20.28 14.82
N LEU A 206 -8.30 -20.66 13.97
CA LEU A 206 -6.96 -20.06 13.99
C LEU A 206 -6.98 -18.60 13.56
N GLN A 207 -7.76 -18.25 12.52
CA GLN A 207 -7.93 -16.86 12.09
C GLN A 207 -8.54 -15.98 13.19
N LEU A 208 -9.45 -16.50 14.01
CA LEU A 208 -10.00 -15.76 15.15
C LEU A 208 -8.94 -15.52 16.22
N ASP A 209 -8.11 -16.51 16.54
CA ASP A 209 -6.98 -16.37 17.47
C ASP A 209 -5.93 -15.35 16.98
N GLU A 210 -5.55 -15.44 15.69
CA GLU A 210 -4.62 -14.50 15.03
C GLU A 210 -5.13 -13.05 15.07
N MET A 211 -6.44 -12.83 14.86
CA MET A 211 -7.06 -11.51 14.96
C MET A 211 -7.05 -10.96 16.39
N HIS A 212 -7.25 -11.81 17.41
CA HIS A 212 -7.13 -11.40 18.82
C HIS A 212 -5.66 -11.13 19.21
N GLU A 213 -4.68 -11.87 18.66
CA GLU A 213 -3.25 -11.57 18.88
C GLU A 213 -2.83 -10.25 18.20
N ALA A 214 -3.29 -9.99 16.97
CA ALA A 214 -3.03 -8.75 16.26
C ALA A 214 -3.59 -7.53 17.01
N TYR A 215 -4.81 -7.64 17.56
CA TYR A 215 -5.38 -6.60 18.43
C TYR A 215 -4.60 -6.43 19.74
N GLY A 216 -4.07 -7.51 20.31
CA GLY A 216 -3.16 -7.44 21.47
C GLY A 216 -1.88 -6.64 21.21
N LYS A 217 -1.33 -6.70 19.99
CA LYS A 217 -0.20 -5.86 19.55
C LYS A 217 -0.62 -4.40 19.37
N LEU A 218 -1.76 -4.18 18.69
CA LEU A 218 -2.33 -2.85 18.46
C LEU A 218 -2.64 -2.10 19.78
N LEU A 219 -3.12 -2.80 20.82
CA LEU A 219 -3.29 -2.23 22.17
C LEU A 219 -1.97 -1.73 22.77
N ARG A 220 -0.89 -2.52 22.63
CA ARG A 220 0.45 -2.16 23.14
C ARG A 220 1.02 -0.96 22.40
N GLU A 221 0.93 -0.98 21.07
CA GLU A 221 1.36 0.13 20.22
C GLU A 221 0.58 1.41 20.52
N ALA A 222 -0.72 1.31 20.81
CA ALA A 222 -1.53 2.46 21.21
C ALA A 222 -1.07 3.06 22.55
N GLU A 223 -0.74 2.25 23.56
CA GLU A 223 -0.16 2.76 24.82
C GLU A 223 1.20 3.43 24.57
N ASP A 224 2.09 2.80 23.79
CA ASP A 224 3.39 3.38 23.42
C ASP A 224 3.24 4.71 22.63
N ARG A 225 2.18 4.87 21.82
CA ARG A 225 1.83 6.15 21.16
C ARG A 225 1.35 7.19 22.18
N LEU A 226 0.45 6.81 23.10
CA LEU A 226 -0.08 7.70 24.15
C LEU A 226 1.02 8.22 25.08
N VAL A 227 1.96 7.36 25.50
CA VAL A 227 3.12 7.76 26.31
C VAL A 227 3.98 8.79 25.56
N LYS A 228 4.28 8.56 24.26
CA LYS A 228 5.03 9.52 23.44
C LYS A 228 4.31 10.86 23.25
N ILE A 229 2.98 10.86 23.14
CA ILE A 229 2.17 12.10 23.11
C ILE A 229 2.26 12.84 24.45
N TYR A 230 2.20 12.11 25.57
CA TYR A 230 2.35 12.69 26.90
C TYR A 230 3.76 13.27 27.13
N GLU A 231 4.82 12.56 26.77
CA GLU A 231 6.20 13.06 26.84
C GLU A 231 6.41 14.33 26.00
N LYS A 232 5.81 14.38 24.80
CA LYS A 232 5.82 15.59 23.97
C LYS A 232 5.08 16.74 24.66
N ALA A 233 3.91 16.49 25.26
CA ALA A 233 3.18 17.51 26.01
C ALA A 233 3.95 18.02 27.24
N GLY A 234 4.64 17.15 27.97
CA GLY A 234 5.53 17.53 29.07
C GLY A 234 6.71 18.39 28.60
N LYS A 235 7.36 18.02 27.49
CA LYS A 235 8.43 18.82 26.88
C LYS A 235 7.95 20.16 26.35
N VAL A 236 6.69 20.28 25.89
CA VAL A 236 6.08 21.58 25.55
C VAL A 236 5.83 22.44 26.79
N ALA A 237 5.41 21.84 27.91
CA ALA A 237 5.27 22.55 29.18
C ALA A 237 6.63 23.05 29.71
N GLU A 238 7.68 22.23 29.73
CA GLU A 238 9.03 22.67 30.10
C GLU A 238 9.60 23.70 29.12
N ASN A 239 9.37 23.55 27.81
CA ASN A 239 9.72 24.56 26.80
C ASN A 239 8.96 25.89 26.96
N THR A 240 7.92 25.97 27.80
CA THR A 240 7.25 27.25 28.11
C THR A 240 8.13 28.13 29.03
N GLU A 241 9.12 27.56 29.74
CA GLU A 241 10.18 28.33 30.42
C GLU A 241 11.47 28.47 29.58
N VAL A 242 11.61 27.73 28.47
CA VAL A 242 12.73 27.88 27.51
C VAL A 242 12.48 29.06 26.57
N VAL A 243 12.44 30.25 27.16
CA VAL A 243 12.36 31.53 26.45
C VAL A 243 13.71 31.82 25.77
N GLU A 244 13.74 31.59 24.45
CA GLU A 244 14.56 32.30 23.47
C GLU A 244 16.10 32.27 23.63
N GLU A 245 16.73 31.16 23.19
CA GLU A 245 17.88 31.27 22.27
C GLU A 245 17.37 31.44 20.83
N VAL A 246 16.51 32.44 20.57
CA VAL A 246 16.21 32.86 19.19
C VAL A 246 17.43 33.64 18.72
N ASN A 247 18.25 33.02 17.86
CA ASN A 247 19.46 33.65 17.32
C ASN A 247 19.16 35.09 16.85
N ALA A 248 19.91 36.06 17.37
CA ALA A 248 19.65 37.49 17.12
C ALA A 248 19.64 37.86 15.63
N GLU A 249 20.32 37.10 14.78
CA GLU A 249 20.27 37.27 13.31
C GLU A 249 18.89 36.91 12.72
N VAL A 250 18.18 35.92 13.27
CA VAL A 250 16.80 35.59 12.85
C VAL A 250 15.83 36.68 13.31
N VAL A 251 16.01 37.22 14.51
CA VAL A 251 15.25 38.40 14.97
C VAL A 251 15.50 39.58 14.03
N GLY A 252 16.76 39.88 13.71
CA GLY A 252 17.13 40.94 12.77
C GLY A 252 16.55 40.75 11.36
N VAL A 253 16.50 39.52 10.84
CA VAL A 253 15.83 39.21 9.57
C VAL A 253 14.32 39.40 9.66
N LEU A 254 13.68 39.04 10.79
CA LEU A 254 12.24 39.27 11.02
C LEU A 254 11.90 40.77 11.19
N GLU A 255 12.81 41.57 11.73
CA GLU A 255 12.69 43.03 11.82
C GLU A 255 12.91 43.69 10.44
N GLU A 256 13.95 43.31 9.68
CA GLU A 256 14.15 43.85 8.32
C GLU A 256 13.00 43.43 7.39
N ALA A 257 12.45 42.22 7.52
CA ALA A 257 11.30 41.75 6.75
C ALA A 257 10.00 42.55 7.00
N GLN A 258 9.88 43.21 8.15
CA GLN A 258 8.76 44.13 8.43
C GLN A 258 8.98 45.52 7.81
N GLY A 259 10.23 45.93 7.62
CA GLY A 259 10.60 47.22 7.01
C GLY A 259 10.83 47.18 5.50
N ARG A 260 11.15 46.00 4.94
CA ARG A 260 11.50 45.77 3.52
C ARG A 260 11.01 44.42 3.05
N GLY A 261 10.61 44.33 1.78
CA GLY A 261 10.38 43.04 1.12
C GLY A 261 11.69 42.30 0.93
N LEU A 262 12.02 41.37 1.82
CA LEU A 262 13.17 40.48 1.68
C LEU A 262 12.86 39.37 0.67
N GLU A 263 13.54 39.41 -0.48
CA GLU A 263 13.42 38.40 -1.55
C GLU A 263 14.40 37.23 -1.37
N ARG A 264 15.54 37.44 -0.70
CA ARG A 264 16.56 36.40 -0.48
C ARG A 264 17.07 36.49 0.96
N VAL A 265 17.08 35.36 1.68
CA VAL A 265 17.64 35.25 3.03
C VAL A 265 18.64 34.10 3.07
N ASP A 266 19.84 34.39 3.58
CA ASP A 266 20.85 33.38 3.90
C ASP A 266 21.11 33.37 5.40
N LEU A 267 20.79 32.24 6.02
CA LEU A 267 20.98 31.91 7.43
C LEU A 267 21.79 30.60 7.56
N SER A 268 22.65 30.30 6.59
CA SER A 268 23.48 29.10 6.60
C SER A 268 24.62 29.15 7.62
N GLY A 269 25.00 28.00 8.17
CA GLY A 269 26.11 27.87 9.12
C GLY A 269 25.88 28.47 10.52
N LYS A 270 24.68 28.98 10.82
CA LYS A 270 24.37 29.76 12.03
C LYS A 270 24.05 28.92 13.28
N LYS A 271 24.15 27.58 13.19
CA LYS A 271 23.85 26.61 14.25
C LYS A 271 22.40 26.69 14.78
N LEU A 272 21.47 27.15 13.96
CA LEU A 272 20.04 27.26 14.31
C LEU A 272 19.46 25.91 14.69
N ARG A 273 18.81 25.83 15.86
CA ARG A 273 18.10 24.60 16.33
C ARG A 273 16.63 24.55 15.90
N PHE A 274 16.01 25.72 15.78
CA PHE A 274 14.61 25.90 15.41
C PHE A 274 14.45 27.12 14.49
N LEU A 275 13.45 27.09 13.61
CA LEU A 275 12.98 28.24 12.85
C LEU A 275 11.66 28.71 13.48
N PRO A 276 11.49 29.99 13.86
CA PRO A 276 10.27 30.46 14.51
C PRO A 276 9.11 30.61 13.50
N GLU A 277 7.87 30.33 13.92
CA GLU A 277 6.67 30.42 13.06
C GLU A 277 6.45 31.80 12.42
N ALA A 278 6.97 32.86 13.05
CA ALA A 278 6.92 34.21 12.50
C ALA A 278 7.60 34.32 11.12
N PHE A 279 8.54 33.43 10.79
CA PHE A 279 9.24 33.42 9.52
C PHE A 279 8.32 33.14 8.33
N GLY A 280 7.24 32.36 8.54
CA GLY A 280 6.21 32.11 7.52
C GLY A 280 5.44 33.35 7.05
N LYS A 281 5.60 34.49 7.72
CA LYS A 281 4.94 35.76 7.35
C LYS A 281 5.68 36.54 6.26
N ILE A 282 6.88 36.10 5.85
CA ILE A 282 7.71 36.78 4.85
C ILE A 282 7.28 36.36 3.43
N SER A 283 6.04 36.68 3.03
CA SER A 283 5.47 36.30 1.72
C SER A 283 6.13 36.98 0.49
N GLY A 284 7.15 37.80 0.71
CA GLY A 284 8.05 38.33 -0.32
C GLY A 284 9.21 37.41 -0.70
N LEU A 285 9.47 36.36 0.08
CA LEU A 285 10.69 35.57 -0.03
C LEU A 285 10.69 34.63 -1.24
N VAL A 286 11.80 34.63 -1.99
CA VAL A 286 12.05 33.84 -3.20
C VAL A 286 13.15 32.80 -2.98
N LEU A 287 14.19 33.13 -2.19
CA LEU A 287 15.27 32.22 -1.80
C LEU A 287 15.43 32.17 -0.27
N LEU A 288 15.45 30.95 0.28
CA LEU A 288 15.75 30.68 1.69
C LEU A 288 16.87 29.63 1.81
N ASN A 289 18.07 30.08 2.23
CA ASN A 289 19.17 29.19 2.58
C ASN A 289 19.26 29.04 4.11
N LEU A 290 19.03 27.83 4.60
CA LEU A 290 19.11 27.40 6.00
C LEU A 290 20.09 26.22 6.17
N SER A 291 20.98 25.99 5.20
CA SER A 291 21.94 24.88 5.20
C SER A 291 22.95 24.91 6.35
N SER A 292 23.55 23.77 6.68
CA SER A 292 24.63 23.65 7.68
C SER A 292 24.23 24.18 9.08
N ASN A 293 23.01 23.87 9.51
CA ASN A 293 22.46 24.28 10.81
C ASN A 293 22.23 23.04 11.72
N GLN A 294 21.41 23.18 12.75
CA GLN A 294 21.05 22.12 13.71
C GLN A 294 19.52 21.94 13.77
N LEU A 295 18.80 22.28 12.69
CA LEU A 295 17.34 22.29 12.66
C LEU A 295 16.81 20.87 12.80
N VAL A 296 15.94 20.64 13.78
CA VAL A 296 15.31 19.33 14.04
C VAL A 296 13.92 19.23 13.40
N VAL A 297 13.22 20.37 13.28
CA VAL A 297 11.88 20.49 12.70
C VAL A 297 11.78 21.82 11.94
N ILE A 298 11.03 21.84 10.82
CA ILE A 298 10.60 23.06 10.13
C ILE A 298 9.11 23.31 10.46
N PRO A 299 8.71 24.52 10.88
CA PRO A 299 7.33 24.81 11.27
C PRO A 299 6.39 24.86 10.06
N ASP A 300 5.13 24.46 10.23
CA ASP A 300 4.12 24.47 9.16
C ASP A 300 3.88 25.85 8.53
N SER A 301 4.20 26.91 9.26
CA SER A 301 4.22 28.29 8.75
C SER A 301 5.06 28.49 7.48
N ILE A 302 5.99 27.57 7.15
CA ILE A 302 6.82 27.63 5.94
C ILE A 302 5.97 27.76 4.67
N ALA A 303 4.75 27.21 4.65
CA ALA A 303 3.78 27.35 3.55
C ALA A 303 3.30 28.79 3.27
N GLY A 304 3.46 29.72 4.21
CA GLY A 304 3.15 31.15 4.00
C GLY A 304 4.15 31.87 3.09
N LEU A 305 5.26 31.22 2.74
CA LEU A 305 6.24 31.72 1.77
C LEU A 305 5.77 31.43 0.33
N GLU A 306 4.61 31.97 -0.05
CA GLU A 306 3.91 31.68 -1.32
C GLU A 306 4.77 31.87 -2.59
N LYS A 307 5.81 32.73 -2.52
CA LYS A 307 6.71 33.07 -3.64
C LYS A 307 8.04 32.30 -3.63
N LEU A 308 8.24 31.37 -2.71
CA LEU A 308 9.52 30.69 -2.56
C LEU A 308 9.82 29.81 -3.78
N GLU A 309 10.92 30.09 -4.46
CA GLU A 309 11.41 29.33 -5.61
C GLU A 309 12.60 28.42 -5.25
N GLU A 310 13.41 28.81 -4.26
CA GLU A 310 14.61 28.08 -3.83
C GLU A 310 14.60 27.89 -2.30
N LEU A 311 14.59 26.63 -1.83
CA LEU A 311 14.67 26.26 -0.42
C LEU A 311 15.82 25.27 -0.19
N ASN A 312 16.84 25.70 0.56
CA ASN A 312 17.95 24.83 0.97
C ASN A 312 17.92 24.61 2.49
N LEU A 313 17.74 23.35 2.88
CA LEU A 313 17.70 22.82 4.25
C LEU A 313 18.82 21.79 4.49
N SER A 314 19.82 21.70 3.61
CA SER A 314 20.84 20.66 3.65
C SER A 314 21.72 20.69 4.90
N SER A 315 22.33 19.56 5.25
CA SER A 315 23.25 19.45 6.40
C SER A 315 22.60 19.95 7.71
N ASN A 316 21.47 19.34 8.07
CA ASN A 316 20.69 19.65 9.27
C ASN A 316 20.37 18.35 10.04
N LEU A 317 19.42 18.39 10.98
CA LEU A 317 19.05 17.27 11.84
C LEU A 317 17.56 16.87 11.68
N LEU A 318 16.94 17.20 10.54
CA LEU A 318 15.51 17.01 10.30
C LEU A 318 15.14 15.53 10.26
N GLU A 319 14.21 15.11 11.13
CA GLU A 319 13.68 13.72 11.16
C GLU A 319 12.49 13.52 10.20
N SER A 320 11.78 14.61 9.88
CA SER A 320 10.65 14.68 8.95
C SER A 320 10.52 16.09 8.34
N LEU A 321 9.98 16.19 7.13
CA LEU A 321 9.46 17.45 6.58
C LEU A 321 7.97 17.61 6.94
N PRO A 322 7.46 18.84 7.11
CA PRO A 322 6.04 19.06 7.39
C PRO A 322 5.18 18.87 6.13
N ASP A 323 3.95 18.34 6.29
CA ASP A 323 3.01 18.11 5.18
C ASP A 323 2.65 19.41 4.43
N SER A 324 2.72 20.55 5.11
CA SER A 324 2.52 21.88 4.54
C SER A 324 3.54 22.26 3.45
N ILE A 325 4.66 21.54 3.30
CA ILE A 325 5.64 21.77 2.22
C ILE A 325 5.00 21.71 0.82
N GLY A 326 3.99 20.85 0.63
CA GLY A 326 3.26 20.70 -0.63
C GLY A 326 2.43 21.92 -1.06
N LEU A 327 2.30 22.94 -0.21
CA LEU A 327 1.61 24.19 -0.53
C LEU A 327 2.51 25.18 -1.29
N LEU A 328 3.83 24.95 -1.34
CA LEU A 328 4.81 25.81 -2.02
C LEU A 328 4.79 25.60 -3.55
N GLN A 329 3.69 25.99 -4.19
CA GLN A 329 3.44 25.73 -5.62
C GLN A 329 4.45 26.39 -6.57
N ASN A 330 5.19 27.42 -6.13
CA ASN A 330 6.23 28.10 -6.91
C ASN A 330 7.65 27.52 -6.71
N LEU A 331 7.82 26.54 -5.82
CA LEU A 331 9.13 25.97 -5.49
C LEU A 331 9.74 25.23 -6.68
N LYS A 332 10.97 25.61 -7.06
CA LYS A 332 11.73 25.06 -8.20
C LYS A 332 12.91 24.22 -7.74
N ILE A 333 13.57 24.60 -6.64
CA ILE A 333 14.71 23.89 -6.07
C ILE A 333 14.41 23.58 -4.61
N LEU A 334 14.46 22.30 -4.25
CA LEU A 334 14.37 21.82 -2.88
C LEU A 334 15.55 20.89 -2.57
N ASP A 335 16.45 21.36 -1.71
CA ASP A 335 17.58 20.58 -1.19
C ASP A 335 17.35 20.32 0.31
N VAL A 336 17.17 19.05 0.66
CA VAL A 336 17.05 18.56 2.05
C VAL A 336 18.11 17.49 2.34
N SER A 337 19.20 17.48 1.57
CA SER A 337 20.27 16.51 1.66
C SER A 337 21.01 16.55 3.02
N GLY A 338 21.59 15.43 3.45
CA GLY A 338 22.38 15.40 4.70
C GLY A 338 21.52 15.67 5.95
N ASN A 339 20.39 14.97 6.06
CA ASN A 339 19.44 15.07 7.18
C ASN A 339 19.17 13.67 7.77
N LYS A 340 18.08 13.49 8.51
CA LYS A 340 17.66 12.22 9.14
C LYS A 340 16.26 11.77 8.68
N LEU A 341 15.85 12.19 7.49
CA LEU A 341 14.52 11.89 6.96
C LEU A 341 14.36 10.38 6.75
N ASN A 342 13.31 9.79 7.33
CA ASN A 342 12.99 8.36 7.20
C ASN A 342 11.95 8.09 6.09
N ALA A 343 11.18 9.13 5.75
CA ALA A 343 10.23 9.21 4.64
C ALA A 343 10.11 10.68 4.18
N LEU A 344 9.57 10.89 2.98
CA LEU A 344 9.10 12.19 2.50
C LEU A 344 7.57 12.25 2.67
N PRO A 345 6.97 13.42 2.97
CA PRO A 345 5.52 13.54 3.03
C PRO A 345 4.93 13.39 1.63
N ASP A 346 3.84 12.63 1.47
CA ASP A 346 3.16 12.45 0.17
C ASP A 346 2.72 13.78 -0.45
N THR A 347 2.54 14.82 0.36
CA THR A 347 2.18 16.16 -0.12
C THR A 347 3.25 16.81 -0.99
N ILE A 348 4.52 16.39 -0.91
CA ILE A 348 5.64 16.94 -1.73
C ILE A 348 5.36 16.84 -3.24
N CYS A 349 4.52 15.89 -3.65
CA CYS A 349 4.09 15.73 -5.04
C CYS A 349 3.36 16.98 -5.59
N HIS A 350 2.72 17.78 -4.72
CA HIS A 350 1.95 18.97 -5.14
C HIS A 350 2.84 20.17 -5.51
N CYS A 351 4.16 20.11 -5.29
CA CYS A 351 5.14 21.12 -5.71
C CYS A 351 5.36 21.09 -7.24
N ARG A 352 4.31 21.32 -8.03
CA ARG A 352 4.29 21.13 -9.50
C ARG A 352 5.32 21.96 -10.27
N SER A 353 5.88 23.01 -9.69
CA SER A 353 6.95 23.83 -10.29
C SER A 353 8.35 23.28 -10.06
N LEU A 354 8.51 22.16 -9.33
CA LEU A 354 9.82 21.64 -8.94
C LEU A 354 10.62 21.16 -10.17
N ILE A 355 11.87 21.62 -10.22
CA ILE A 355 12.85 21.38 -11.28
C ILE A 355 13.99 20.50 -10.74
N GLU A 356 14.37 20.69 -9.47
CA GLU A 356 15.51 20.03 -8.84
C GLU A 356 15.13 19.63 -7.40
N LEU A 357 15.24 18.33 -7.11
CA LEU A 357 14.95 17.73 -5.80
C LEU A 357 16.16 16.90 -5.34
N ASP A 358 16.79 17.32 -4.25
CA ASP A 358 17.84 16.56 -3.59
C ASP A 358 17.39 16.13 -2.18
N VAL A 359 17.33 14.82 -1.95
CA VAL A 359 16.98 14.17 -0.69
C VAL A 359 18.08 13.18 -0.24
N SER A 360 19.29 13.33 -0.79
CA SER A 360 20.42 12.42 -0.61
C SER A 360 21.01 12.47 0.81
N PHE A 361 21.83 11.50 1.21
CA PHE A 361 22.37 11.39 2.57
C PHE A 361 21.27 11.48 3.66
N ASN A 362 20.30 10.58 3.62
CA ASN A 362 19.19 10.52 4.57
C ASN A 362 19.00 9.06 5.07
N SER A 363 17.79 8.67 5.49
CA SER A 363 17.44 7.27 5.78
C SER A 363 16.08 6.89 5.19
N LEU A 364 15.77 7.44 4.01
CA LEU A 364 14.54 7.15 3.28
C LEU A 364 14.47 5.66 2.96
N SER A 365 13.35 5.04 3.28
CA SER A 365 13.05 3.63 2.98
C SER A 365 12.30 3.44 1.66
N HIS A 366 11.62 4.48 1.19
CA HIS A 366 10.82 4.53 -0.03
C HIS A 366 10.65 5.98 -0.50
N LEU A 367 10.20 6.15 -1.74
CA LEU A 367 9.73 7.43 -2.29
C LEU A 367 8.19 7.46 -2.32
N PRO A 368 7.54 8.64 -2.24
CA PRO A 368 6.09 8.78 -2.36
C PRO A 368 5.53 8.12 -3.62
N THR A 369 4.43 7.37 -3.49
CA THR A 369 3.89 6.55 -4.60
C THR A 369 3.48 7.39 -5.82
N ASN A 370 3.05 8.63 -5.61
CA ASN A 370 2.61 9.55 -6.67
C ASN A 370 3.70 10.53 -7.15
N LEU A 371 4.95 10.41 -6.66
CA LEU A 371 6.01 11.40 -6.87
C LEU A 371 6.16 11.80 -8.34
N GLY A 372 6.19 10.81 -9.24
CA GLY A 372 6.40 11.08 -10.66
C GLY A 372 5.16 11.47 -11.48
N ASN A 373 3.95 11.29 -10.93
CA ASN A 373 2.70 11.64 -11.63
C ASN A 373 2.46 13.16 -11.64
N GLU A 374 2.83 13.85 -10.56
CA GLU A 374 2.56 15.28 -10.37
C GLU A 374 3.80 16.15 -10.65
N LEU A 375 5.02 15.65 -10.38
CA LEU A 375 6.28 16.37 -10.61
C LEU A 375 6.78 16.28 -12.07
N GLY A 376 5.89 16.44 -13.04
CA GLY A 376 6.19 16.30 -14.47
C GLY A 376 7.22 17.30 -15.03
N ASN A 377 7.57 18.35 -14.29
CA ASN A 377 8.58 19.36 -14.64
C ASN A 377 9.99 19.05 -14.12
N LEU A 378 10.17 18.04 -13.26
CA LEU A 378 11.44 17.78 -12.59
C LEU A 378 12.52 17.39 -13.62
N LEU A 379 13.68 18.06 -13.57
CA LEU A 379 14.84 17.83 -14.43
C LEU A 379 15.93 17.01 -13.72
N ARG A 380 16.06 17.13 -12.39
CA ARG A 380 16.98 16.32 -11.58
C ARG A 380 16.30 15.75 -10.35
N LEU A 381 16.61 14.49 -10.06
CA LEU A 381 16.23 13.79 -8.84
C LEU A 381 17.46 13.09 -8.26
N SER A 382 17.85 13.51 -7.05
CA SER A 382 18.96 12.91 -6.29
C SER A 382 18.41 12.33 -4.98
N PHE A 383 18.61 11.04 -4.75
CA PHE A 383 18.30 10.37 -3.48
C PHE A 383 19.38 9.37 -3.07
N HIS A 384 20.62 9.62 -3.47
CA HIS A 384 21.75 8.76 -3.18
C HIS A 384 22.06 8.70 -1.67
N LEU A 385 22.74 7.64 -1.21
CA LEU A 385 23.01 7.40 0.22
C LEU A 385 21.72 7.41 1.08
N ASN A 386 20.82 6.49 0.74
CA ASN A 386 19.55 6.21 1.42
C ASN A 386 19.35 4.69 1.56
N LYS A 387 18.13 4.22 1.87
CA LYS A 387 17.78 2.80 2.05
C LYS A 387 16.58 2.40 1.19
N ILE A 388 16.46 3.02 0.01
CA ILE A 388 15.33 2.79 -0.90
C ILE A 388 15.52 1.44 -1.60
N ARG A 389 14.50 0.58 -1.53
CA ARG A 389 14.54 -0.80 -2.07
C ARG A 389 13.93 -0.97 -3.46
N SER A 390 13.04 -0.07 -3.84
CA SER A 390 12.42 -0.01 -5.15
C SER A 390 11.98 1.40 -5.47
N LEU A 391 11.91 1.72 -6.76
CA LEU A 391 11.32 2.96 -7.25
C LEU A 391 9.84 2.73 -7.57
N PRO A 392 8.92 3.66 -7.24
CA PRO A 392 7.52 3.53 -7.63
C PRO A 392 7.38 3.66 -9.15
N THR A 393 6.42 2.92 -9.74
CA THR A 393 6.17 2.91 -11.19
C THR A 393 5.83 4.29 -11.76
N SER A 394 5.32 5.21 -10.93
CA SER A 394 5.09 6.62 -11.25
C SER A 394 6.35 7.37 -11.71
N VAL A 395 7.56 6.90 -11.37
CA VAL A 395 8.83 7.50 -11.86
C VAL A 395 8.85 7.55 -13.39
N GLY A 396 8.24 6.58 -14.10
CA GLY A 396 8.13 6.61 -15.56
C GLY A 396 7.24 7.71 -16.16
N GLU A 397 6.46 8.44 -15.34
CA GLU A 397 5.71 9.63 -15.79
C GLU A 397 6.53 10.92 -15.73
N MET A 398 7.75 10.90 -15.18
CA MET A 398 8.63 12.08 -15.02
C MET A 398 9.31 12.47 -16.35
N ARG A 399 8.51 12.73 -17.39
CA ARG A 399 8.94 12.88 -18.80
C ARG A 399 9.98 13.98 -19.04
N SER A 400 10.14 14.92 -18.11
CA SER A 400 11.16 15.98 -18.19
C SER A 400 12.52 15.59 -17.58
N LEU A 401 12.61 14.48 -16.85
CA LEU A 401 13.78 14.11 -16.05
C LEU A 401 15.00 13.83 -16.93
N ARG A 402 16.14 14.46 -16.58
CA ARG A 402 17.43 14.36 -17.29
C ARG A 402 18.53 13.74 -16.45
N PHE A 403 18.45 13.88 -15.14
CA PHE A 403 19.43 13.38 -14.18
C PHE A 403 18.72 12.60 -13.08
N LEU A 404 19.11 11.34 -12.89
CA LEU A 404 18.61 10.47 -11.83
C LEU A 404 19.80 9.83 -11.12
N ASP A 405 20.02 10.19 -9.86
CA ASP A 405 21.06 9.59 -9.01
C ASP A 405 20.46 8.88 -7.80
N ALA A 406 20.68 7.56 -7.77
CA ALA A 406 20.25 6.62 -6.75
C ALA A 406 21.41 5.84 -6.13
N HIS A 407 22.66 6.29 -6.27
CA HIS A 407 23.82 5.51 -5.80
C HIS A 407 23.78 5.23 -4.29
N PHE A 408 24.39 4.12 -3.85
CA PHE A 408 24.36 3.70 -2.43
C PHE A 408 22.93 3.67 -1.85
N ASN A 409 22.10 2.79 -2.40
CA ASN A 409 20.77 2.45 -1.87
C ASN A 409 20.64 0.92 -1.70
N GLU A 410 19.44 0.43 -1.38
CA GLU A 410 19.12 -1.00 -1.23
C GLU A 410 18.32 -1.54 -2.43
N LEU A 411 18.47 -0.95 -3.63
CA LEU A 411 17.59 -1.26 -4.78
C LEU A 411 17.72 -2.72 -5.23
N CYS A 412 16.58 -3.44 -5.25
CA CYS A 412 16.53 -4.80 -5.79
C CYS A 412 16.39 -4.85 -7.33
N GLY A 413 15.94 -3.75 -7.95
CA GLY A 413 15.59 -3.66 -9.35
C GLY A 413 14.99 -2.30 -9.72
N LEU A 414 14.67 -2.12 -11.00
CA LEU A 414 13.96 -0.95 -11.53
C LEU A 414 12.57 -1.37 -12.04
N PRO A 415 11.55 -0.51 -11.96
CA PRO A 415 10.26 -0.75 -12.60
C PRO A 415 10.40 -0.68 -14.14
N ASP A 416 9.60 -1.48 -14.87
CA ASP A 416 9.58 -1.47 -16.34
C ASP A 416 9.23 -0.08 -16.91
N GLU A 417 8.47 0.73 -16.19
CA GLU A 417 8.15 2.10 -16.58
C GLU A 417 9.38 3.02 -16.67
N ILE A 418 10.57 2.63 -16.20
CA ILE A 418 11.80 3.43 -16.29
C ILE A 418 12.14 3.80 -17.73
N GLY A 419 11.93 2.90 -18.71
CA GLY A 419 12.21 3.15 -20.13
C GLY A 419 11.43 4.31 -20.74
N ARG A 420 10.32 4.71 -20.11
CA ARG A 420 9.47 5.83 -20.53
C ARG A 420 10.15 7.19 -20.31
N LEU A 421 11.24 7.24 -19.52
CA LEU A 421 12.09 8.41 -19.30
C LEU A 421 12.97 8.74 -20.52
N THR A 422 12.35 8.91 -21.68
CA THR A 422 13.03 9.13 -22.95
C THR A 422 13.93 10.37 -23.00
N ASN A 423 13.79 11.32 -22.08
CA ASN A 423 14.66 12.51 -21.94
C ASN A 423 15.84 12.33 -20.96
N LEU A 424 15.97 11.18 -20.30
CA LEU A 424 17.02 10.94 -19.31
C LEU A 424 18.40 10.96 -19.99
N GLU A 425 19.32 11.77 -19.47
CA GLU A 425 20.68 11.96 -20.02
C GLU A 425 21.74 11.26 -19.15
N ILE A 426 21.54 11.21 -17.83
CA ILE A 426 22.46 10.62 -16.85
C ILE A 426 21.65 9.76 -15.86
N LEU A 427 22.10 8.52 -15.65
CA LEU A 427 21.53 7.56 -14.71
C LEU A 427 22.66 6.93 -13.87
N ASN A 428 22.64 7.17 -12.56
CA ASN A 428 23.59 6.58 -11.62
C ASN A 428 22.86 5.63 -10.66
N LEU A 429 23.17 4.34 -10.78
CA LEU A 429 22.64 3.24 -9.97
C LEU A 429 23.76 2.47 -9.25
N SER A 430 24.95 3.07 -9.17
CA SER A 430 26.12 2.40 -8.58
C SER A 430 25.91 2.03 -7.11
N SER A 431 26.59 0.99 -6.65
CA SER A 431 26.66 0.63 -5.22
C SER A 431 25.31 0.28 -4.57
N ASN A 432 24.40 -0.38 -5.28
CA ASN A 432 23.23 -1.08 -4.71
C ASN A 432 23.63 -2.54 -4.39
N PHE A 433 24.70 -2.67 -3.61
CA PHE A 433 25.64 -3.82 -3.56
C PHE A 433 25.05 -5.22 -3.39
N THR A 434 23.86 -5.38 -2.81
CA THR A 434 23.33 -6.67 -2.36
C THR A 434 22.32 -7.29 -3.32
N ASP A 435 21.47 -6.48 -3.95
CA ASP A 435 20.20 -6.97 -4.51
C ASP A 435 19.94 -6.59 -5.98
N LEU A 436 20.60 -5.56 -6.55
CA LEU A 436 20.44 -5.21 -7.96
C LEU A 436 21.14 -6.24 -8.88
N ARG A 437 20.37 -7.19 -9.41
CA ARG A 437 20.86 -8.35 -10.20
C ARG A 437 20.59 -8.27 -11.70
N GLU A 438 19.58 -7.50 -12.09
CA GLU A 438 19.10 -7.38 -13.46
C GLU A 438 18.54 -5.98 -13.72
N LEU A 439 18.40 -5.64 -14.99
CA LEU A 439 17.78 -4.40 -15.47
C LEU A 439 16.61 -4.78 -16.37
N PRO A 440 15.48 -4.05 -16.34
CA PRO A 440 14.33 -4.34 -17.19
C PRO A 440 14.71 -4.15 -18.67
N ASP A 441 14.09 -4.93 -19.56
CA ASP A 441 14.29 -4.79 -21.01
C ASP A 441 13.93 -3.39 -21.52
N THR A 442 13.10 -2.64 -20.80
CA THR A 442 12.76 -1.25 -21.13
C THR A 442 13.92 -0.27 -20.94
N ILE A 443 15.04 -0.66 -20.30
CA ILE A 443 16.22 0.22 -20.15
C ILE A 443 16.76 0.67 -21.51
N GLY A 444 16.63 -0.15 -22.56
CA GLY A 444 17.01 0.18 -23.93
C GLY A 444 16.15 1.27 -24.60
N GLU A 445 15.09 1.75 -23.94
CA GLU A 445 14.21 2.80 -24.47
C GLU A 445 14.64 4.22 -24.06
N LEU A 446 15.66 4.32 -23.19
CA LEU A 446 16.31 5.57 -22.76
C LEU A 446 17.18 6.20 -23.87
N THR A 447 16.56 6.54 -25.00
CA THR A 447 17.21 6.99 -26.25
C THR A 447 17.99 8.31 -26.16
N ASN A 448 17.90 9.05 -25.05
CA ASN A 448 18.76 10.20 -24.76
C ASN A 448 19.88 9.95 -23.75
N LEU A 449 20.01 8.73 -23.21
CA LEU A 449 20.98 8.41 -22.16
C LEU A 449 22.42 8.50 -22.70
N LYS A 450 23.26 9.26 -22.00
CA LYS A 450 24.66 9.54 -22.34
C LYS A 450 25.63 8.89 -21.38
N GLU A 451 25.26 8.82 -20.11
CA GLU A 451 26.08 8.32 -19.02
C GLU A 451 25.26 7.38 -18.13
N LEU A 452 25.76 6.16 -17.95
CA LEU A 452 25.13 5.11 -17.15
C LEU A 452 26.19 4.48 -16.22
N ASP A 453 26.02 4.66 -14.90
CA ASP A 453 26.85 3.98 -13.91
C ASP A 453 26.06 2.87 -13.22
N LEU A 454 26.55 1.64 -13.38
CA LEU A 454 26.02 0.40 -12.82
C LEU A 454 27.06 -0.30 -11.94
N SER A 455 28.17 0.35 -11.60
CA SER A 455 29.26 -0.28 -10.86
C SER A 455 28.87 -0.72 -9.45
N ASN A 456 29.60 -1.68 -8.88
CA ASN A 456 29.35 -2.19 -7.52
C ASN A 456 27.92 -2.75 -7.31
N ASN A 457 27.43 -3.54 -8.27
CA ASN A 457 26.14 -4.24 -8.20
C ASN A 457 26.32 -5.75 -8.44
N GLN A 458 25.22 -6.51 -8.50
CA GLN A 458 25.21 -7.97 -8.70
C GLN A 458 24.77 -8.35 -10.13
N ILE A 459 24.94 -7.46 -11.10
CA ILE A 459 24.41 -7.62 -12.47
C ILE A 459 25.21 -8.66 -13.24
N GLN A 460 24.52 -9.74 -13.65
CA GLN A 460 25.11 -10.84 -14.42
C GLN A 460 24.95 -10.67 -15.94
N ALA A 461 23.89 -10.00 -16.37
CA ALA A 461 23.60 -9.75 -17.78
C ALA A 461 23.02 -8.35 -17.99
N LEU A 462 23.40 -7.70 -19.08
CA LEU A 462 22.62 -6.60 -19.66
C LEU A 462 21.46 -7.17 -20.48
N PRO A 463 20.27 -6.53 -20.46
CA PRO A 463 19.13 -6.96 -21.27
C PRO A 463 19.43 -6.84 -22.76
N ASP A 464 18.80 -7.65 -23.59
CA ASP A 464 19.15 -7.74 -25.01
C ASP A 464 18.80 -6.47 -25.80
N THR A 465 17.86 -5.66 -25.29
CA THR A 465 17.53 -4.33 -25.79
C THR A 465 18.64 -3.29 -25.65
N PHE A 466 19.66 -3.52 -24.81
CA PHE A 466 20.68 -2.53 -24.43
C PHE A 466 21.44 -1.96 -25.63
N GLY A 467 21.49 -2.69 -26.75
CA GLY A 467 22.04 -2.20 -28.02
C GLY A 467 21.33 -0.98 -28.62
N ARG A 468 20.09 -0.66 -28.18
CA ARG A 468 19.29 0.51 -28.61
C ARG A 468 19.77 1.85 -28.00
N LEU A 469 20.73 1.84 -27.06
CA LEU A 469 21.22 3.03 -26.37
C LEU A 469 22.23 3.84 -27.23
N ASP A 470 21.79 4.30 -28.41
CA ASP A 470 22.62 4.95 -29.43
C ASP A 470 23.55 6.03 -28.87
N LYS A 471 23.00 6.91 -28.01
CA LYS A 471 23.68 8.10 -27.46
C LYS A 471 24.55 7.81 -26.24
N LEU A 472 24.63 6.57 -25.76
CA LEU A 472 25.41 6.23 -24.59
C LEU A 472 26.91 6.33 -24.90
N THR A 473 27.62 7.17 -24.14
CA THR A 473 29.04 7.49 -24.31
C THR A 473 29.90 7.08 -23.12
N LYS A 474 29.33 7.05 -21.91
CA LYS A 474 29.96 6.48 -20.71
C LYS A 474 29.10 5.37 -20.16
N LEU A 475 29.72 4.22 -19.91
CA LEU A 475 29.12 3.07 -19.27
C LEU A 475 30.12 2.51 -18.27
N ASN A 476 29.75 2.49 -17.00
CA ASN A 476 30.56 1.87 -15.94
C ASN A 476 29.88 0.59 -15.46
N LEU A 477 30.62 -0.52 -15.54
CA LEU A 477 30.19 -1.87 -15.16
C LEU A 477 31.14 -2.51 -14.13
N GLU A 478 32.09 -1.74 -13.59
CA GLU A 478 33.12 -2.26 -12.69
C GLU A 478 32.49 -2.92 -11.45
N GLN A 479 33.17 -3.93 -10.90
CA GLN A 479 32.74 -4.64 -9.69
C GLN A 479 31.34 -5.27 -9.80
N ASN A 480 30.98 -5.78 -10.99
CA ASN A 480 29.81 -6.65 -11.22
C ASN A 480 30.23 -8.08 -11.65
N PRO A 481 29.44 -9.13 -11.34
CA PRO A 481 29.67 -10.51 -11.77
C PRO A 481 29.23 -10.75 -13.22
N ILE A 482 29.62 -9.88 -14.15
CA ILE A 482 29.02 -9.82 -15.49
C ILE A 482 29.49 -10.95 -16.42
N VAL A 483 28.53 -11.58 -17.09
CA VAL A 483 28.71 -12.71 -18.03
C VAL A 483 28.29 -12.32 -19.45
N ILE A 484 27.28 -11.46 -19.58
CA ILE A 484 26.75 -10.95 -20.85
C ILE A 484 26.68 -9.42 -20.78
N PRO A 485 27.43 -8.66 -21.60
CA PRO A 485 28.44 -9.12 -22.55
C PRO A 485 29.69 -9.71 -21.85
N PRO A 486 30.51 -10.53 -22.55
CA PRO A 486 31.78 -11.02 -22.03
C PRO A 486 32.75 -9.88 -21.65
N LEU A 487 33.59 -10.11 -20.65
CA LEU A 487 34.50 -9.09 -20.10
C LEU A 487 35.49 -8.56 -21.16
N GLU A 488 35.86 -9.37 -22.14
CA GLU A 488 36.69 -8.95 -23.29
C GLU A 488 36.00 -7.87 -24.13
N ILE A 489 34.67 -7.89 -24.23
CA ILE A 489 33.86 -6.88 -24.93
C ILE A 489 33.67 -5.64 -24.05
N VAL A 490 33.43 -5.81 -22.74
CA VAL A 490 33.38 -4.70 -21.78
C VAL A 490 34.67 -3.88 -21.81
N ASN A 491 35.82 -4.55 -21.81
CA ASN A 491 37.15 -3.93 -21.88
C ASN A 491 37.47 -3.24 -23.23
N GLN A 492 36.65 -3.46 -24.28
CA GLN A 492 36.74 -2.73 -25.55
C GLN A 492 35.89 -1.42 -25.55
N GLY A 493 35.10 -1.19 -24.51
CA GLY A 493 34.34 0.04 -24.30
C GLY A 493 32.90 0.03 -24.85
N VAL A 494 32.22 1.17 -24.66
CA VAL A 494 30.76 1.30 -24.78
C VAL A 494 30.23 0.89 -26.17
N ASP A 495 30.92 1.28 -27.24
CA ASP A 495 30.47 0.97 -28.61
C ASP A 495 30.63 -0.52 -28.96
N ALA A 496 31.61 -1.21 -28.39
CA ALA A 496 31.75 -2.66 -28.53
C ALA A 496 30.63 -3.40 -27.79
N VAL A 497 30.29 -2.95 -26.58
CA VAL A 497 29.13 -3.45 -25.80
C VAL A 497 27.82 -3.24 -26.57
N LYS A 498 27.53 -2.02 -27.02
CA LYS A 498 26.32 -1.72 -27.81
C LYS A 498 26.23 -2.59 -29.07
N THR A 499 27.33 -2.72 -29.82
CA THR A 499 27.38 -3.53 -31.04
C THR A 499 27.15 -5.02 -30.77
N PHE A 500 27.73 -5.55 -29.69
CA PHE A 500 27.53 -6.95 -29.28
C PHE A 500 26.07 -7.21 -28.89
N MET A 501 25.47 -6.37 -28.05
CA MET A 501 24.08 -6.53 -27.61
C MET A 501 23.10 -6.35 -28.79
N ALA A 502 23.31 -5.35 -29.65
CA ALA A 502 22.49 -5.15 -30.85
C ALA A 502 22.56 -6.33 -31.83
N LYS A 503 23.74 -6.94 -32.02
CA LYS A 503 23.86 -8.17 -32.83
C LYS A 503 23.13 -9.34 -32.16
N ARG A 504 23.31 -9.53 -30.84
CA ARG A 504 22.66 -10.60 -30.08
C ARG A 504 21.13 -10.50 -30.14
N TRP A 505 20.56 -9.30 -30.05
CA TRP A 505 19.14 -9.02 -30.27
C TRP A 505 18.66 -9.45 -31.67
N LEU A 506 19.42 -9.11 -32.72
CA LEU A 506 19.10 -9.54 -34.10
C LEU A 506 19.19 -11.05 -34.29
N ASP A 507 20.22 -11.70 -33.73
CA ASP A 507 20.37 -13.16 -33.76
C ASP A 507 19.19 -13.86 -33.07
N ILE A 508 18.66 -13.30 -31.97
CA ILE A 508 17.47 -13.79 -31.25
C ILE A 508 16.19 -13.63 -32.09
N LEU A 509 15.95 -12.45 -32.67
CA LEU A 509 14.76 -12.19 -33.49
C LEU A 509 14.68 -13.13 -34.71
N VAL A 510 15.80 -13.39 -35.39
CA VAL A 510 15.85 -14.32 -36.53
C VAL A 510 15.55 -15.76 -36.10
N GLU A 511 16.06 -16.18 -34.93
CA GLU A 511 15.78 -17.51 -34.38
C GLU A 511 14.31 -17.66 -33.90
N GLU A 512 13.69 -16.57 -33.45
CA GLU A 512 12.27 -16.54 -33.06
C GLU A 512 11.32 -16.53 -34.26
N GLU A 513 11.63 -15.77 -35.31
CA GLU A 513 10.93 -15.85 -36.61
C GLU A 513 11.02 -17.27 -37.19
N ARG A 514 12.20 -17.89 -37.11
CA ARG A 514 12.45 -19.28 -37.56
C ARG A 514 11.62 -20.30 -36.78
N LYS A 515 11.46 -20.14 -35.46
CA LYS A 515 10.57 -20.98 -34.63
C LYS A 515 9.11 -20.80 -35.01
N CYS A 516 8.64 -19.56 -35.15
CA CYS A 516 7.25 -19.28 -35.51
C CYS A 516 6.88 -19.88 -36.89
N MET A 517 7.79 -19.80 -37.87
CA MET A 517 7.63 -20.48 -39.17
C MET A 517 7.54 -22.01 -39.04
N GLN A 518 8.29 -22.63 -38.11
CA GLN A 518 8.21 -24.07 -37.87
C GLN A 518 6.88 -24.47 -37.21
N GLU A 519 6.42 -23.75 -36.18
CA GLU A 519 5.13 -23.98 -35.53
C GLU A 519 3.96 -23.86 -36.52
N VAL A 520 3.97 -22.84 -37.38
CA VAL A 520 2.95 -22.66 -38.43
C VAL A 520 2.98 -23.80 -39.45
N ASN A 521 4.17 -24.31 -39.82
CA ASN A 521 4.29 -25.47 -40.71
C ASN A 521 3.79 -26.77 -40.04
N GLU A 522 4.06 -27.00 -38.77
CA GLU A 522 3.56 -28.17 -38.04
C GLU A 522 2.03 -28.12 -37.83
N GLN A 523 1.47 -26.93 -37.57
CA GLN A 523 0.02 -26.69 -37.53
C GLN A 523 -0.62 -26.87 -38.92
N ALA A 524 0.04 -26.44 -40.00
CA ALA A 524 -0.44 -26.67 -41.36
C ALA A 524 -0.42 -28.16 -41.76
N GLN A 525 0.55 -28.95 -41.28
CA GLN A 525 0.63 -30.40 -41.52
C GLN A 525 -0.40 -31.20 -40.71
N THR A 526 -0.86 -30.67 -39.56
CA THR A 526 -1.88 -31.32 -38.71
C THR A 526 -3.33 -30.87 -39.02
N GLY A 527 -3.51 -29.82 -39.83
CA GLY A 527 -4.78 -29.09 -40.01
C GLY A 527 -5.48 -29.20 -41.38
N TRP A 528 -5.52 -30.37 -42.04
CA TRP A 528 -6.30 -30.51 -43.28
C TRP A 528 -7.82 -30.56 -42.99
N LEU A 529 -8.60 -29.71 -43.68
CA LEU A 529 -10.06 -29.45 -43.57
C LEU A 529 -10.54 -28.37 -42.57
N THR A 530 -10.28 -27.08 -42.83
CA THR A 530 -11.35 -26.15 -43.29
C THR A 530 -10.90 -24.73 -43.70
N ARG A 531 -11.55 -24.20 -44.75
CA ARG A 531 -11.88 -22.78 -45.02
C ARG A 531 -10.75 -21.73 -45.23
N SER A 532 -10.40 -21.57 -46.49
CA SER A 532 -10.57 -20.31 -47.25
C SER A 532 -10.10 -18.99 -46.64
N THR A 533 -8.86 -18.59 -46.98
CA THR A 533 -8.38 -17.21 -47.30
C THR A 533 -8.58 -16.03 -46.33
N SER A 534 -9.46 -16.10 -45.32
CA SER A 534 -9.70 -15.01 -44.37
C SER A 534 -8.62 -14.95 -43.29
N TRP A 535 -8.05 -16.10 -42.93
CA TRP A 535 -7.03 -16.19 -41.87
C TRP A 535 -5.74 -15.44 -42.21
N LEU A 536 -5.31 -15.39 -43.48
CA LEU A 536 -4.12 -14.64 -43.89
C LEU A 536 -4.24 -13.12 -43.62
N LYS A 537 -5.45 -12.55 -43.65
CA LYS A 537 -5.65 -11.13 -43.28
C LYS A 537 -5.59 -10.93 -41.76
N ASN A 538 -6.18 -11.84 -40.99
CA ASN A 538 -6.08 -11.79 -39.52
C ASN A 538 -4.66 -12.13 -39.03
N TYR A 539 -3.91 -12.97 -39.75
CA TYR A 539 -2.52 -13.27 -39.44
C TYR A 539 -1.64 -12.04 -39.71
N ALA A 540 -1.82 -11.36 -40.85
CA ALA A 540 -1.15 -10.10 -41.13
C ALA A 540 -1.50 -9.01 -40.08
N SER A 541 -2.77 -8.91 -39.63
CA SER A 541 -3.13 -7.97 -38.57
C SER A 541 -2.56 -8.37 -37.21
N VAL A 542 -2.65 -9.63 -36.78
CA VAL A 542 -2.12 -10.09 -35.48
C VAL A 542 -0.60 -10.05 -35.41
N VAL A 543 0.11 -10.35 -36.52
CA VAL A 543 1.57 -10.13 -36.60
C VAL A 543 1.87 -8.63 -36.55
N SER A 544 1.16 -7.79 -37.31
CA SER A 544 1.35 -6.34 -37.24
C SER A 544 0.98 -5.74 -35.87
N GLU A 545 0.02 -6.32 -35.15
CA GLU A 545 -0.47 -5.86 -33.84
C GLU A 545 0.47 -6.28 -32.71
N ARG A 546 0.99 -7.52 -32.74
CA ARG A 546 2.08 -7.96 -31.85
C ARG A 546 3.36 -7.17 -32.11
N VAL A 547 3.77 -7.04 -33.38
CA VAL A 547 4.95 -6.22 -33.75
C VAL A 547 4.72 -4.76 -33.37
N SER A 548 3.51 -4.20 -33.49
CA SER A 548 3.22 -2.83 -33.00
C SER A 548 3.21 -2.72 -31.47
N SER A 549 2.80 -3.76 -30.74
CA SER A 549 2.93 -3.79 -29.27
C SER A 549 4.39 -3.86 -28.80
N TYR A 550 5.29 -4.41 -29.63
CA TYR A 550 6.75 -4.37 -29.42
C TYR A 550 7.45 -3.13 -30.06
N LEU A 551 6.74 -2.33 -30.88
CA LEU A 551 7.28 -1.12 -31.53
C LEU A 551 6.69 0.20 -31.00
N GLY A 552 5.84 0.17 -29.97
CA GLY A 552 5.50 1.36 -29.18
C GLY A 552 4.74 2.47 -29.93
N ALA A 553 3.83 2.12 -30.85
CA ALA A 553 3.00 3.12 -31.54
C ALA A 553 1.92 3.73 -30.61
N ALA A 554 1.97 5.04 -30.37
CA ALA A 554 1.06 5.75 -29.46
C ALA A 554 -0.15 6.40 -30.18
N GLU A 555 -1.26 6.48 -29.43
CA GLU A 555 -2.53 7.19 -29.71
C GLU A 555 -3.42 6.66 -30.87
N GLY A 556 -4.75 6.56 -30.65
CA GLY A 556 -5.65 6.21 -31.77
C GLY A 556 -7.08 5.68 -31.53
N SER A 557 -7.72 5.89 -30.37
CA SER A 557 -9.15 5.54 -30.12
C SER A 557 -9.54 4.04 -30.21
N ARG A 558 -9.95 3.45 -29.08
CA ARG A 558 -10.67 2.16 -29.08
C ARG A 558 -12.03 2.34 -29.78
N ARG A 559 -12.29 1.54 -30.82
CA ARG A 559 -13.65 1.36 -31.37
C ARG A 559 -14.32 0.14 -30.71
N ASP A 560 -15.61 0.26 -30.47
CA ASP A 560 -16.43 -0.73 -29.76
C ASP A 560 -16.86 -1.86 -30.72
N PRO A 561 -16.62 -3.15 -30.44
CA PRO A 561 -16.89 -4.25 -31.40
C PRO A 561 -18.36 -4.58 -31.68
N TYR A 562 -19.33 -3.87 -31.10
CA TYR A 562 -20.76 -4.26 -31.12
C TYR A 562 -21.67 -3.38 -31.99
N LEU A 563 -21.11 -2.68 -32.99
CA LEU A 563 -21.86 -1.83 -33.94
C LEU A 563 -21.54 -2.16 -35.40
N ASP A 564 -21.99 -3.32 -35.89
CA ASP A 564 -22.24 -3.59 -37.32
C ASP A 564 -23.08 -4.87 -37.51
N GLU A 565 -24.42 -4.76 -37.37
CA GLU A 565 -25.37 -5.73 -37.95
C GLU A 565 -25.95 -5.18 -39.26
N PRO A 566 -25.89 -5.92 -40.39
CA PRO A 566 -26.55 -5.53 -41.63
C PRO A 566 -28.07 -5.82 -41.60
N ARG A 567 -28.82 -5.10 -42.44
CA ARG A 567 -30.27 -5.26 -42.66
C ARG A 567 -30.62 -6.49 -43.51
#